data_AF-A0A6A9K6I1-F1
#
_entry.id   AF-A0A6A9K6I1-F1
#
_cell.length_a   1.000
_cell.length_b   1.000
_cell.length_c   1.000
_cell.angle_alpha   90.00
_cell.angle_beta   90.00
_cell.angle_gamma   90.00
#
_symmetry.space_group_name_H-M   'P 1'
#
loop_
_entity.id
_entity.type
_entity.pdbx_description
1 polymer ?
#
loop_
_entity_poly.entity_id
_entity_poly.type
_entity_poly.pdbx_seq_one_letter_code
_entity_poly.pdbx_strand_id
1 'polypeptide(L)'
;MRTQALALAIATSLLSLSSVAATVTGGSSDAGKVAAKQSNLFGSGNAGLSFNGSSTVIDLAGGPVGQANKAIARGPESNGKTYLKGKDVNFLAGVVLGDTRIAQVWKNNVSFNGDTTTINSVRQMIVPPLPFMPDFGGLVIGKVEGSAVYFGEWAPKGANYTDVASTDLNMGSSSRTVWFSGENPTTSMPNLVNAKYNVVGINQHNPENPNAYTGVLTANYAVGGSNNRLTGNLDRSGSASLGFDNVVINHNGTFGNAGNVSGQFYNNAGALAGIHRAGAGVQDDVAFGGARQ
;
A
#
# COMPACT_ATOMS: atom_id res chain seq x y z
N MET A 1 -2.47 38.33 -63.71
CA MET A 1 -3.09 38.47 -62.38
C MET A 1 -2.81 37.19 -61.59
N ARG A 2 -2.18 37.34 -60.42
CA ARG A 2 -1.81 36.28 -59.47
C ARG A 2 -2.96 36.03 -58.49
N THR A 3 -3.19 34.78 -58.12
CA THR A 3 -3.88 34.37 -56.88
C THR A 3 -3.45 32.92 -56.59
N GLN A 4 -2.26 32.74 -55.99
CA GLN A 4 -2.05 32.46 -54.56
C GLN A 4 -2.80 31.22 -54.03
N ALA A 5 -2.04 30.14 -53.91
CA ALA A 5 -2.37 28.95 -53.12
C ALA A 5 -2.36 29.30 -51.63
N LEU A 6 -3.35 28.79 -50.88
CA LEU A 6 -3.35 28.83 -49.42
C LEU A 6 -3.33 27.39 -48.90
N ALA A 7 -2.14 26.92 -48.56
CA ALA A 7 -1.96 25.68 -47.80
C ALA A 7 -2.14 26.01 -46.31
N LEU A 8 -3.17 25.44 -45.70
CA LEU A 8 -3.42 25.54 -44.26
C LEU A 8 -2.57 24.50 -43.52
N ALA A 9 -1.42 24.93 -43.01
CA ALA A 9 -0.59 24.10 -42.13
C ALA A 9 -1.21 24.09 -40.72
N ILE A 10 -1.82 22.97 -40.33
CA ILE A 10 -2.26 22.72 -38.95
C ILE A 10 -1.03 22.26 -38.17
N ALA A 11 -0.42 23.15 -37.40
CA ALA A 11 0.62 22.80 -36.46
C ALA A 11 -0.02 22.22 -35.18
N THR A 12 -0.05 20.89 -35.06
CA THR A 12 -0.31 20.21 -33.78
C THR A 12 0.93 20.35 -32.90
N SER A 13 0.91 21.32 -31.99
CA SER A 13 1.87 21.39 -30.89
C SER A 13 1.58 20.23 -29.93
N LEU A 14 2.41 19.19 -29.94
CA LEU A 14 2.51 18.27 -28.81
C LEU A 14 3.03 19.06 -27.61
N LEU A 15 2.12 19.47 -26.72
CA LEU A 15 2.49 19.86 -25.37
C LEU A 15 3.02 18.60 -24.68
N SER A 16 4.35 18.47 -24.61
CA SER A 16 5.00 17.61 -23.64
C SER A 16 4.64 18.12 -22.25
N LEU A 17 3.59 17.58 -21.65
CA LEU A 17 3.33 17.76 -20.24
C LEU A 17 4.52 17.15 -19.51
N SER A 18 5.39 17.99 -18.95
CA SER A 18 6.35 17.59 -17.94
C SER A 18 5.55 16.86 -16.86
N SER A 19 5.77 15.56 -16.68
CA SER A 19 5.14 14.80 -15.62
C SER A 19 5.61 15.39 -14.29
N VAL A 20 4.77 16.22 -13.67
CA VAL A 20 4.98 16.64 -12.28
C VAL A 20 4.97 15.36 -11.47
N ALA A 21 6.05 15.10 -10.73
CA ALA A 21 6.11 13.93 -9.85
C ALA A 21 4.89 13.94 -8.93
N ALA A 22 4.14 12.84 -8.89
CA ALA A 22 2.97 12.73 -8.05
C ALA A 22 3.36 12.99 -6.59
N THR A 23 2.62 13.87 -5.91
CA THR A 23 2.80 14.04 -4.46
C THR A 23 2.43 12.72 -3.79
N VAL A 24 3.25 12.28 -2.83
CA VAL A 24 2.97 11.08 -2.01
C VAL A 24 2.50 11.53 -0.64
N THR A 25 1.46 10.90 -0.12
CA THR A 25 0.98 11.10 1.25
C THR A 25 0.54 9.77 1.83
N GLY A 26 0.70 9.62 3.14
CA GLY A 26 0.34 8.41 3.85
C GLY A 26 0.46 8.60 5.36
N GLY A 27 0.35 7.51 6.09
CA GLY A 27 0.46 7.50 7.54
C GLY A 27 0.74 6.11 8.08
N SER A 28 1.08 6.03 9.36
CA SER A 28 1.33 4.78 10.07
C SER A 28 0.86 4.87 11.52
N SER A 29 0.71 3.71 12.18
CA SER A 29 0.44 3.69 13.62
C SER A 29 1.65 4.08 14.46
N ASP A 30 2.86 3.96 13.89
CA ASP A 30 4.13 4.37 14.49
C ASP A 30 5.10 4.90 13.40
N ALA A 31 5.22 6.22 13.32
CA ALA A 31 6.05 6.90 12.31
C ALA A 31 7.56 6.72 12.54
N GLY A 32 7.99 6.33 13.75
CA GLY A 32 9.39 6.03 14.04
C GLY A 32 9.82 4.70 13.42
N LYS A 33 8.89 3.76 13.30
CA LYS A 33 9.12 2.43 12.74
C LYS A 33 8.83 2.35 11.26
N VAL A 34 7.72 2.94 10.80
CA VAL A 34 7.33 2.95 9.39
C VAL A 34 6.89 4.36 9.03
N ALA A 35 7.47 4.96 8.00
CA ALA A 35 7.00 6.24 7.48
C ALA A 35 6.74 6.18 5.97
N ALA A 36 5.55 6.62 5.58
CA ALA A 36 5.15 6.78 4.18
C ALA A 36 5.77 8.05 3.59
N LYS A 37 6.56 7.90 2.53
CA LYS A 37 7.34 8.97 1.90
C LYS A 37 7.52 8.69 0.41
N GLN A 38 7.99 9.69 -0.35
CA GLN A 38 8.43 9.47 -1.73
C GLN A 38 9.66 8.56 -1.76
N SER A 39 9.63 7.57 -2.65
CA SER A 39 10.70 6.59 -2.78
C SER A 39 12.00 7.19 -3.33
N ASN A 40 13.13 6.61 -2.92
CA ASN A 40 14.46 6.87 -3.49
C ASN A 40 15.26 5.59 -3.79
N LEU A 41 14.69 4.41 -3.52
CA LEU A 41 15.27 3.10 -3.83
C LEU A 41 14.26 2.23 -4.59
N PHE A 42 14.75 1.43 -5.55
CA PHE A 42 13.97 0.61 -6.49
C PHE A 42 13.02 1.38 -7.43
N GLY A 43 13.12 2.70 -7.39
CA GLY A 43 12.30 3.67 -8.11
C GLY A 43 12.40 5.00 -7.38
N SER A 44 12.09 6.12 -8.05
CA SER A 44 12.18 7.46 -7.47
C SER A 44 10.88 8.22 -7.65
N GLY A 45 10.42 8.89 -6.59
CA GLY A 45 9.24 9.75 -6.61
C GLY A 45 7.89 9.04 -6.45
N ASN A 46 7.89 7.71 -6.30
CA ASN A 46 6.67 6.90 -6.18
C ASN A 46 6.27 6.71 -4.70
N ALA A 47 5.07 6.15 -4.47
CA ALA A 47 4.64 5.77 -3.12
C ALA A 47 5.63 4.77 -2.48
N GLY A 48 6.21 5.16 -1.34
CA GLY A 48 7.25 4.38 -0.69
C GLY A 48 7.16 4.36 0.84
N LEU A 49 8.04 3.55 1.43
CA LEU A 49 8.18 3.38 2.88
C LEU A 49 9.66 3.46 3.31
N SER A 50 9.92 4.18 4.41
CA SER A 50 11.16 4.03 5.18
C SER A 50 10.89 3.27 6.47
N PHE A 51 11.85 2.45 6.89
CA PHE A 51 11.78 1.66 8.12
C PHE A 51 12.80 2.15 9.15
N ASN A 52 12.41 2.17 10.44
CA ASN A 52 13.26 2.50 11.59
C ASN A 52 14.08 3.80 11.41
N GLY A 53 13.45 4.85 10.90
CA GLY A 53 14.09 6.15 10.68
C GLY A 53 15.14 6.18 9.55
N SER A 54 15.24 5.13 8.72
CA SER A 54 16.16 5.09 7.59
C SER A 54 15.91 6.24 6.59
N SER A 55 16.99 6.77 6.01
CA SER A 55 16.94 7.71 4.88
C SER A 55 16.59 7.03 3.56
N THR A 56 16.66 5.70 3.51
CA THR A 56 16.26 4.89 2.36
C THR A 56 14.75 4.68 2.40
N VAL A 57 14.09 5.02 1.30
CA VAL A 57 12.65 4.86 1.11
C VAL A 57 12.45 3.92 -0.09
N ILE A 58 11.93 2.73 0.16
CA ILE A 58 11.67 1.75 -0.89
C ILE A 58 10.44 2.14 -1.70
N ASP A 59 10.52 2.06 -3.04
CA ASP A 59 9.36 2.08 -3.92
C ASP A 59 8.55 0.80 -3.71
N LEU A 60 7.28 0.92 -3.31
CA LEU A 60 6.41 -0.23 -3.08
C LEU A 60 6.16 -1.03 -4.37
N ALA A 61 5.90 -0.33 -5.48
CA ALA A 61 5.55 -0.92 -6.77
C ALA A 61 6.77 -1.55 -7.44
N GLY A 62 7.85 -0.77 -7.58
CA GLY A 62 9.10 -1.20 -8.22
C GLY A 62 9.93 -2.16 -7.35
N GLY A 63 9.80 -2.06 -6.03
CA GLY A 63 10.46 -2.90 -5.04
C GLY A 63 9.64 -4.14 -4.68
N PRO A 64 9.18 -4.30 -3.42
CA PRO A 64 8.65 -5.57 -2.92
C PRO A 64 7.48 -6.13 -3.73
N VAL A 65 6.55 -5.31 -4.24
CA VAL A 65 5.43 -5.82 -5.04
C VAL A 65 5.92 -6.38 -6.37
N GLY A 66 6.66 -5.58 -7.14
CA GLY A 66 7.18 -5.99 -8.45
C GLY A 66 8.13 -7.18 -8.35
N GLN A 67 9.04 -7.15 -7.37
CA GLN A 67 10.02 -8.21 -7.11
C GLN A 67 9.34 -9.51 -6.65
N ALA A 68 8.39 -9.46 -5.72
CA ALA A 68 7.62 -10.64 -5.33
C ALA A 68 6.84 -11.23 -6.50
N ASN A 69 6.20 -10.40 -7.33
CA ASN A 69 5.45 -10.86 -8.50
C ASN A 69 6.35 -11.54 -9.54
N LYS A 70 7.59 -11.05 -9.75
CA LYS A 70 8.58 -11.73 -10.61
C LYS A 70 8.94 -13.11 -10.07
N ALA A 71 9.21 -13.21 -8.76
CA ALA A 71 9.52 -14.49 -8.13
C ALA A 71 8.35 -15.48 -8.21
N ILE A 72 7.11 -15.00 -8.04
CA ILE A 72 5.89 -15.81 -8.19
C ILE A 72 5.70 -16.27 -9.65
N ALA A 73 5.93 -15.40 -10.62
CA ALA A 73 5.86 -15.76 -12.04
C ALA A 73 6.92 -16.81 -12.44
N ARG A 74 8.09 -16.80 -11.79
CA ARG A 74 9.13 -17.83 -11.96
C ARG A 74 8.68 -19.21 -11.42
N GLY A 75 7.70 -19.23 -10.51
CA GLY A 75 7.16 -20.45 -9.93
C GLY A 75 7.87 -20.90 -8.64
N PRO A 76 7.24 -21.82 -7.89
CA PRO A 76 7.79 -22.35 -6.65
C PRO A 76 9.02 -23.23 -6.90
N GLU A 77 9.84 -23.38 -5.87
CA GLU A 77 10.94 -24.36 -5.86
C GLU A 77 10.42 -25.77 -5.52
N SER A 78 11.32 -26.76 -5.48
CA SER A 78 10.98 -28.17 -5.23
C SER A 78 10.23 -28.44 -3.91
N ASN A 79 10.34 -27.53 -2.94
CA ASN A 79 9.61 -27.58 -1.68
C ASN A 79 8.21 -26.94 -1.73
N GLY A 80 7.75 -26.53 -2.92
CA GLY A 80 6.44 -25.90 -3.13
C GLY A 80 6.36 -24.45 -2.65
N LYS A 81 7.48 -23.82 -2.29
CA LYS A 81 7.52 -22.44 -1.78
C LYS A 81 8.19 -21.50 -2.78
N THR A 82 7.77 -20.25 -2.77
CA THR A 82 8.29 -19.22 -3.67
C THR A 82 9.23 -18.29 -2.90
N TYR A 83 10.41 -18.06 -3.49
CA TYR A 83 11.44 -17.22 -2.90
C TYR A 83 11.84 -16.10 -3.85
N LEU A 84 11.94 -14.89 -3.32
CA LEU A 84 12.68 -13.80 -3.93
C LEU A 84 14.17 -14.06 -3.82
N LYS A 85 14.90 -14.02 -4.94
CA LYS A 85 16.35 -14.22 -5.00
C LYS A 85 17.10 -12.94 -5.33
N GLY A 86 18.42 -12.92 -5.12
CA GLY A 86 19.31 -11.84 -5.53
C GLY A 86 19.06 -11.33 -6.94
N LYS A 87 18.97 -12.26 -7.89
CA LYS A 87 18.69 -11.98 -9.30
C LYS A 87 17.35 -11.30 -9.60
N ASP A 88 16.40 -11.33 -8.66
CA ASP A 88 15.05 -10.77 -8.84
C ASP A 88 14.96 -9.29 -8.41
N VAL A 89 15.96 -8.75 -7.69
CA VAL A 89 15.92 -7.43 -7.04
C VAL A 89 16.40 -6.29 -7.95
N ASN A 90 17.68 -6.30 -8.34
CA ASN A 90 18.27 -5.44 -9.36
C ASN A 90 19.58 -6.06 -9.88
N PHE A 91 20.22 -5.46 -10.88
CA PHE A 91 21.47 -5.99 -11.45
C PHE A 91 22.59 -6.19 -10.40
N LEU A 92 22.81 -5.23 -9.50
CA LEU A 92 23.87 -5.30 -8.48
C LEU A 92 23.59 -6.37 -7.43
N ALA A 93 22.35 -6.49 -6.96
CA ALA A 93 21.93 -7.57 -6.09
C ALA A 93 22.02 -8.93 -6.79
N GLY A 94 21.73 -8.99 -8.09
CA GLY A 94 21.92 -10.20 -8.90
C GLY A 94 23.38 -10.65 -8.99
N VAL A 95 24.31 -9.70 -9.13
CA VAL A 95 25.75 -9.99 -9.16
C VAL A 95 26.27 -10.46 -7.79
N VAL A 96 25.84 -9.82 -6.69
CA VAL A 96 26.38 -10.13 -5.35
C VAL A 96 25.70 -11.35 -4.72
N LEU A 97 24.39 -11.51 -4.90
CA LEU A 97 23.59 -12.53 -4.22
C LEU A 97 23.18 -13.69 -5.12
N GLY A 98 23.19 -13.52 -6.44
CA GLY A 98 22.86 -14.59 -7.40
C GLY A 98 21.54 -15.29 -7.06
N ASP A 99 21.63 -16.59 -6.79
CA ASP A 99 20.50 -17.46 -6.44
C ASP A 99 20.17 -17.53 -4.94
N THR A 100 20.85 -16.74 -4.10
CA THR A 100 20.57 -16.65 -2.66
C THR A 100 19.13 -16.24 -2.42
N ARG A 101 18.42 -17.00 -1.58
CA ARG A 101 17.04 -16.69 -1.15
C ARG A 101 17.10 -15.48 -0.21
N ILE A 102 16.51 -14.36 -0.62
CA ILE A 102 16.45 -13.13 0.16
C ILE A 102 15.20 -13.10 1.02
N ALA A 103 14.07 -13.55 0.45
CA ALA A 103 12.79 -13.56 1.13
C ALA A 103 11.91 -14.69 0.62
N GLN A 104 11.00 -15.17 1.45
CA GLN A 104 9.84 -15.95 1.01
C GLN A 104 8.70 -14.99 0.66
N VAL A 105 7.97 -15.27 -0.42
CA VAL A 105 6.95 -14.34 -0.94
C VAL A 105 5.62 -15.03 -1.27
N TRP A 106 4.54 -14.26 -1.15
CA TRP A 106 3.19 -14.70 -1.46
C TRP A 106 2.39 -13.60 -2.15
N LYS A 107 1.34 -14.02 -2.84
CA LYS A 107 0.29 -13.15 -3.40
C LYS A 107 -1.05 -13.79 -3.10
N ASN A 108 -1.88 -13.09 -2.34
CA ASN A 108 -3.24 -13.47 -2.04
C ASN A 108 -4.20 -12.48 -2.72
N ASN A 109 -5.35 -12.96 -3.15
CA ASN A 109 -6.43 -12.12 -3.65
C ASN A 109 -7.58 -12.17 -2.65
N VAL A 110 -8.07 -11.00 -2.25
CA VAL A 110 -9.29 -10.85 -1.45
C VAL A 110 -10.34 -10.24 -2.36
N SER A 111 -11.35 -11.03 -2.71
CA SER A 111 -12.48 -10.59 -3.52
C SER A 111 -13.63 -10.16 -2.64
N PHE A 112 -14.20 -8.99 -2.91
CA PHE A 112 -15.36 -8.46 -2.18
C PHE A 112 -16.22 -7.61 -3.12
N ASN A 113 -17.51 -7.93 -3.19
CA ASN A 113 -18.48 -7.22 -4.05
C ASN A 113 -18.05 -7.05 -5.53
N GLY A 114 -17.31 -8.02 -6.07
CA GLY A 114 -16.84 -8.00 -7.46
C GLY A 114 -15.45 -7.39 -7.67
N ASP A 115 -14.94 -6.62 -6.70
CA ASP A 115 -13.59 -6.06 -6.74
C ASP A 115 -12.57 -7.04 -6.16
N THR A 116 -11.31 -6.94 -6.59
CA THR A 116 -10.23 -7.78 -6.06
C THR A 116 -9.06 -6.96 -5.55
N THR A 117 -8.85 -7.01 -4.23
CA THR A 117 -7.63 -6.48 -3.62
C THR A 117 -6.53 -7.54 -3.68
N THR A 118 -5.43 -7.19 -4.33
CA THR A 118 -4.19 -7.99 -4.28
C THR A 118 -3.41 -7.65 -3.02
N ILE A 119 -2.99 -8.69 -2.29
CA ILE A 119 -2.12 -8.59 -1.12
C ILE A 119 -0.82 -9.34 -1.42
N ASN A 120 0.30 -8.61 -1.46
CA ASN A 120 1.64 -9.18 -1.52
C ASN A 120 2.22 -9.29 -0.11
N SER A 121 2.86 -10.40 0.20
CA SER A 121 3.57 -10.58 1.48
C SER A 121 5.01 -10.99 1.24
N VAL A 122 5.91 -10.43 2.03
CA VAL A 122 7.35 -10.66 1.95
C VAL A 122 7.87 -10.97 3.35
N ARG A 123 8.56 -12.10 3.47
CA ARG A 123 9.25 -12.56 4.67
C ARG A 123 10.75 -12.52 4.41
N GLN A 124 11.46 -11.51 4.89
CA GLN A 124 12.91 -11.45 4.78
C GLN A 124 13.56 -12.67 5.44
N MET A 125 14.49 -13.34 4.77
CA MET A 125 15.18 -14.55 5.26
C MET A 125 16.64 -14.30 5.64
N ILE A 126 17.25 -13.28 5.05
CA ILE A 126 18.66 -12.95 5.28
C ILE A 126 18.81 -11.69 6.12
N VAL A 127 19.96 -11.55 6.75
CA VAL A 127 20.45 -10.24 7.17
C VAL A 127 21.01 -9.56 5.92
N PRO A 128 20.64 -8.30 5.61
CA PRO A 128 21.18 -7.61 4.45
C PRO A 128 22.72 -7.56 4.53
N PRO A 129 23.45 -8.16 3.57
CA PRO A 129 24.92 -8.21 3.63
C PRO A 129 25.57 -6.89 3.25
N LEU A 130 24.81 -5.96 2.68
CA LEU A 130 25.29 -4.67 2.19
C LEU A 130 24.47 -3.53 2.82
N PRO A 131 25.10 -2.40 3.16
CA PRO A 131 24.46 -1.31 3.90
C PRO A 131 23.37 -0.56 3.11
N PHE A 132 23.33 -0.71 1.79
CA PHE A 132 22.27 -0.13 0.94
C PHE A 132 21.06 -1.06 0.76
N MET A 133 21.13 -2.31 1.23
CA MET A 133 20.01 -3.22 1.17
C MET A 133 19.09 -2.98 2.38
N PRO A 134 17.80 -2.70 2.16
CA PRO A 134 16.88 -2.38 3.24
C PRO A 134 16.61 -3.61 4.11
N ASP A 135 16.53 -3.41 5.43
CA ASP A 135 15.96 -4.38 6.36
C ASP A 135 14.45 -4.12 6.47
N PHE A 136 13.67 -4.91 5.74
CA PHE A 136 12.22 -4.77 5.61
C PHE A 136 11.42 -5.79 6.43
N GLY A 137 12.09 -6.78 7.05
CA GLY A 137 11.43 -7.72 7.97
C GLY A 137 10.27 -8.50 7.36
N GLY A 138 9.16 -8.57 8.09
CA GLY A 138 7.88 -9.04 7.56
C GLY A 138 7.05 -7.87 7.03
N LEU A 139 6.68 -7.91 5.76
CA LEU A 139 5.96 -6.82 5.10
C LEU A 139 4.75 -7.36 4.33
N VAL A 140 3.59 -6.73 4.53
CA VAL A 140 2.33 -7.07 3.88
C VAL A 140 1.79 -5.82 3.20
N ILE A 141 1.46 -5.93 1.91
CA ILE A 141 1.10 -4.81 1.04
C ILE A 141 -0.18 -5.16 0.29
N GLY A 142 -1.29 -4.60 0.73
CA GLY A 142 -2.51 -4.46 -0.05
C GLY A 142 -2.36 -3.33 -1.07
N LYS A 143 -2.85 -3.55 -2.30
CA LYS A 143 -2.95 -2.53 -3.33
C LYS A 143 -4.41 -2.25 -3.64
N VAL A 144 -4.80 -0.98 -3.60
CA VAL A 144 -6.12 -0.55 -4.07
C VAL A 144 -6.16 -0.64 -5.59
N GLU A 145 -7.16 -1.32 -6.12
CA GLU A 145 -7.31 -1.58 -7.55
C GLU A 145 -7.28 -0.29 -8.38
N GLY A 146 -6.64 -0.36 -9.56
CA GLY A 146 -6.55 0.78 -10.48
C GLY A 146 -5.73 1.99 -9.99
N SER A 147 -5.08 1.92 -8.83
CA SER A 147 -4.38 3.08 -8.24
C SER A 147 -2.98 2.75 -7.73
N ALA A 148 -2.17 3.81 -7.53
CA ALA A 148 -0.91 3.75 -6.80
C ALA A 148 -1.13 4.07 -5.31
N VAL A 149 -2.13 3.42 -4.70
CA VAL A 149 -2.47 3.52 -3.28
C VAL A 149 -2.29 2.16 -2.64
N TYR A 150 -1.55 2.14 -1.53
CA TYR A 150 -1.11 0.94 -0.84
C TYR A 150 -1.39 1.06 0.65
N PHE A 151 -1.60 -0.08 1.29
CA PHE A 151 -1.86 -0.18 2.71
C PHE A 151 -1.42 -1.55 3.23
N GLY A 152 -1.17 -1.67 4.53
CA GLY A 152 -0.85 -2.96 5.10
C GLY A 152 -0.14 -2.85 6.43
N GLU A 153 0.71 -3.83 6.70
CA GLU A 153 1.38 -3.99 7.98
C GLU A 153 2.85 -4.36 7.79
N TRP A 154 3.63 -4.04 8.80
CA TRP A 154 5.05 -4.32 8.88
C TRP A 154 5.38 -4.82 10.27
N ALA A 155 6.35 -5.74 10.37
CA ALA A 155 6.98 -6.12 11.61
C ALA A 155 8.48 -6.31 11.38
N PRO A 156 9.31 -6.04 12.40
CA PRO A 156 10.76 -6.27 12.29
C PRO A 156 11.03 -7.76 12.06
N LYS A 157 12.18 -8.08 11.46
CA LYS A 157 12.64 -9.46 11.35
C LYS A 157 12.77 -10.08 12.76
N GLY A 158 12.13 -11.22 12.98
CA GLY A 158 12.24 -11.94 14.25
C GLY A 158 13.64 -12.55 14.48
N ALA A 159 13.91 -12.95 15.72
CA ALA A 159 15.20 -13.55 16.11
C ALA A 159 15.43 -14.96 15.52
N ASN A 160 14.36 -15.71 15.22
CA ASN A 160 14.41 -17.11 14.79
C ASN A 160 14.30 -17.31 13.27
N TYR A 161 14.67 -16.29 12.49
CA TYR A 161 14.65 -16.39 11.03
C TYR A 161 15.88 -17.18 10.56
N THR A 162 15.70 -18.49 10.47
CA THR A 162 16.58 -19.40 9.74
C THR A 162 16.22 -19.40 8.26
N ASP A 163 17.10 -19.92 7.40
CA ASP A 163 16.85 -20.18 5.96
C ASP A 163 15.78 -21.27 5.70
N VAL A 164 14.83 -21.44 6.62
CA VAL A 164 13.74 -22.39 6.57
C VAL A 164 12.45 -21.67 6.17
N ALA A 165 11.63 -22.34 5.35
CA ALA A 165 10.32 -21.84 4.98
C ALA A 165 9.44 -21.67 6.22
N SER A 166 8.74 -20.54 6.31
CA SER A 166 7.78 -20.26 7.37
C SER A 166 6.79 -19.20 6.94
N THR A 167 5.58 -19.27 7.45
CA THR A 167 4.52 -18.27 7.25
C THR A 167 4.57 -17.15 8.29
N ASP A 168 5.41 -17.29 9.32
CA ASP A 168 5.54 -16.30 10.37
C ASP A 168 6.23 -15.05 9.83
N LEU A 169 5.44 -13.99 9.66
CA LEU A 169 5.89 -12.64 9.29
C LEU A 169 6.25 -11.78 10.52
N ASN A 170 6.25 -12.37 11.72
CA ASN A 170 6.45 -11.72 13.02
C ASN A 170 5.36 -10.70 13.37
N MET A 171 4.13 -10.87 12.87
CA MET A 171 3.01 -9.94 13.09
C MET A 171 2.53 -9.90 14.56
N GLY A 172 2.88 -10.90 15.37
CA GLY A 172 2.68 -10.86 16.82
C GLY A 172 3.63 -9.91 17.57
N SER A 173 4.60 -9.29 16.88
CA SER A 173 5.55 -8.37 17.50
C SER A 173 4.85 -7.14 18.10
N SER A 174 5.30 -6.71 19.28
CA SER A 174 4.94 -5.39 19.85
C SER A 174 5.44 -4.20 19.00
N SER A 175 6.27 -4.47 17.99
CA SER A 175 6.71 -3.52 16.98
C SER A 175 5.96 -3.62 15.66
N ARG A 176 4.91 -4.42 15.58
CA ARG A 176 4.00 -4.40 14.43
C ARG A 176 3.47 -2.98 14.21
N THR A 177 3.45 -2.54 12.97
CA THR A 177 2.98 -1.21 12.57
C THR A 177 2.10 -1.34 11.35
N VAL A 178 0.90 -0.77 11.40
CA VAL A 178 0.03 -0.64 10.23
C VAL A 178 0.30 0.68 9.52
N TRP A 179 0.12 0.71 8.21
CA TRP A 179 0.49 1.86 7.39
C TRP A 179 -0.38 1.96 6.12
N PHE A 180 -0.37 3.15 5.53
CA PHE A 180 -0.87 3.42 4.18
C PHE A 180 0.01 4.46 3.49
N SER A 181 0.13 4.37 2.17
CA SER A 181 0.94 5.26 1.34
C SER A 181 0.35 5.32 -0.06
N GLY A 182 0.21 6.51 -0.63
CA GLY A 182 -0.36 6.64 -1.97
C GLY A 182 0.06 7.92 -2.69
N GLU A 183 -0.01 7.84 -4.01
CA GLU A 183 0.23 8.96 -4.93
C GLU A 183 -1.06 9.74 -5.21
N ASN A 184 -0.91 11.00 -5.59
CA ASN A 184 -2.01 11.91 -5.96
C ASN A 184 -3.05 12.05 -4.84
N PRO A 185 -2.66 12.48 -3.62
CA PRO A 185 -3.61 12.77 -2.56
C PRO A 185 -4.63 13.79 -3.05
N THR A 186 -5.89 13.57 -2.67
CA THR A 186 -6.96 14.52 -2.94
C THR A 186 -6.74 15.74 -2.08
N THR A 187 -6.31 16.86 -2.65
CA THR A 187 -6.03 18.11 -1.93
C THR A 187 -7.24 19.05 -1.85
N SER A 188 -8.26 18.79 -2.66
CA SER A 188 -9.56 19.45 -2.62
C SER A 188 -10.64 18.41 -2.87
N MET A 189 -11.48 18.17 -1.87
CA MET A 189 -12.55 17.17 -1.97
C MET A 189 -13.63 17.61 -2.96
N PRO A 190 -14.01 16.73 -3.92
CA PRO A 190 -15.21 16.95 -4.72
C PRO A 190 -16.46 16.73 -3.87
N ASN A 191 -17.60 17.25 -4.32
CA ASN A 191 -18.88 16.87 -3.72
C ASN A 191 -19.12 15.37 -3.93
N LEU A 192 -19.48 14.67 -2.86
CA LEU A 192 -19.78 13.24 -2.85
C LEU A 192 -21.16 13.04 -2.23
N VAL A 193 -22.03 12.33 -2.94
CA VAL A 193 -23.36 11.95 -2.46
C VAL A 193 -23.43 10.43 -2.49
N ASN A 194 -23.46 9.81 -1.32
CA ASN A 194 -23.47 8.35 -1.16
C ASN A 194 -22.40 7.63 -1.98
N ALA A 195 -21.19 8.20 -2.06
CA ALA A 195 -20.09 7.57 -2.76
C ALA A 195 -19.63 6.33 -1.99
N LYS A 196 -19.74 5.15 -2.59
CA LYS A 196 -19.44 3.87 -1.95
C LYS A 196 -18.04 3.39 -2.32
N TYR A 197 -17.38 2.77 -1.36
CA TYR A 197 -16.05 2.18 -1.50
C TYR A 197 -16.09 0.75 -0.99
N ASN A 198 -15.71 -0.21 -1.83
CA ASN A 198 -15.46 -1.58 -1.40
C ASN A 198 -14.07 -1.61 -0.74
N VAL A 199 -14.03 -1.92 0.55
CA VAL A 199 -12.83 -1.78 1.38
C VAL A 199 -12.39 -3.12 1.91
N VAL A 200 -11.07 -3.33 1.88
CA VAL A 200 -10.38 -4.47 2.51
C VAL A 200 -9.50 -3.94 3.65
N GLY A 201 -9.51 -4.62 4.79
CA GLY A 201 -8.68 -4.33 5.95
C GLY A 201 -7.76 -5.50 6.30
N ILE A 202 -6.48 -5.20 6.54
CA ILE A 202 -5.40 -6.15 6.85
C ILE A 202 -5.01 -6.04 8.31
N ASN A 203 -5.03 -7.19 8.99
CA ASN A 203 -4.60 -7.33 10.38
C ASN A 203 -4.09 -8.75 10.64
N GLN A 204 -2.88 -8.87 11.18
CA GLN A 204 -2.28 -10.15 11.56
C GLN A 204 -2.30 -11.17 10.40
N HIS A 205 -1.88 -10.72 9.22
CA HIS A 205 -1.99 -11.48 7.97
C HIS A 205 -1.16 -12.75 8.04
N ASN A 206 -1.81 -13.86 7.71
CA ASN A 206 -1.16 -15.13 7.44
C ASN A 206 -1.26 -15.42 5.94
N PRO A 207 -0.14 -15.49 5.20
CA PRO A 207 -0.19 -15.66 3.76
C PRO A 207 -0.69 -17.05 3.30
N GLU A 208 -0.67 -18.07 4.16
CA GLU A 208 -1.20 -19.41 3.86
C GLU A 208 -2.66 -19.59 4.32
N ASN A 209 -3.15 -18.70 5.18
CA ASN A 209 -4.55 -18.67 5.60
C ASN A 209 -5.04 -17.20 5.64
N PRO A 210 -5.18 -16.55 4.47
CA PRO A 210 -5.51 -15.14 4.40
C PRO A 210 -6.94 -14.92 4.94
N ASN A 211 -7.06 -14.06 5.96
CA ASN A 211 -8.33 -13.65 6.54
C ASN A 211 -8.31 -12.13 6.71
N ALA A 212 -9.18 -11.43 5.98
CA ALA A 212 -9.21 -9.98 5.92
C ALA A 212 -10.57 -9.43 6.36
N TYR A 213 -10.55 -8.21 6.88
CA TYR A 213 -11.78 -7.43 7.03
C TYR A 213 -12.28 -7.01 5.65
N THR A 214 -13.58 -7.04 5.43
CA THR A 214 -14.21 -6.52 4.21
C THR A 214 -15.48 -5.76 4.55
N GLY A 215 -15.84 -4.78 3.73
CA GLY A 215 -17.05 -4.00 3.95
C GLY A 215 -17.18 -2.82 2.98
N VAL A 216 -18.27 -2.08 3.13
CA VAL A 216 -18.54 -0.90 2.30
C VAL A 216 -18.50 0.34 3.17
N LEU A 217 -17.65 1.29 2.80
CA LEU A 217 -17.66 2.63 3.38
C LEU A 217 -18.39 3.59 2.44
N THR A 218 -19.22 4.46 3.01
CA THR A 218 -19.99 5.47 2.28
C THR A 218 -19.51 6.86 2.68
N ALA A 219 -19.04 7.63 1.69
CA ALA A 219 -18.62 9.01 1.85
C ALA A 219 -19.72 9.97 1.39
N ASN A 220 -20.03 10.95 2.23
CA ASN A 220 -20.85 12.10 1.92
C ASN A 220 -20.03 13.36 2.22
N TYR A 221 -19.84 14.20 1.19
CA TYR A 221 -19.06 15.42 1.29
C TYR A 221 -19.74 16.53 0.48
N ALA A 222 -19.95 17.68 1.11
CA ALA A 222 -20.38 18.90 0.46
C ALA A 222 -19.37 20.02 0.76
N VAL A 223 -18.91 20.73 -0.27
CA VAL A 223 -18.06 21.91 -0.13
C VAL A 223 -18.81 22.96 0.70
N GLY A 224 -18.19 23.43 1.79
CA GLY A 224 -18.82 24.34 2.75
C GLY A 224 -19.89 23.70 3.65
N GLY A 225 -20.12 22.39 3.53
CA GLY A 225 -21.04 21.63 4.37
C GLY A 225 -20.47 21.35 5.77
N SER A 226 -21.36 21.16 6.75
CA SER A 226 -21.02 20.90 8.15
C SER A 226 -21.09 19.42 8.56
N ASN A 227 -21.65 18.54 7.72
CA ASN A 227 -21.84 17.12 8.02
C ASN A 227 -21.13 16.19 7.02
N ASN A 228 -19.84 16.46 6.79
CA ASN A 228 -19.01 15.68 5.88
C ASN A 228 -18.49 14.42 6.59
N ARG A 229 -18.94 13.24 6.15
CA ARG A 229 -18.78 11.98 6.89
C ARG A 229 -18.38 10.81 6.01
N LEU A 230 -17.52 9.95 6.56
CA LEU A 230 -17.28 8.59 6.10
C LEU A 230 -17.94 7.65 7.11
N THR A 231 -18.76 6.71 6.64
CA THR A 231 -19.54 5.82 7.53
C THR A 231 -19.56 4.40 6.98
N GLY A 232 -19.82 3.42 7.84
CA GLY A 232 -19.91 2.01 7.46
C GLY A 232 -19.17 1.11 8.45
N ASN A 233 -19.05 -0.15 8.06
CA ASN A 233 -18.46 -1.20 8.88
C ASN A 233 -17.57 -2.09 8.02
N LEU A 234 -16.50 -2.62 8.62
CA LEU A 234 -15.75 -3.74 8.06
C LEU A 234 -15.86 -4.94 8.98
N ASP A 235 -16.17 -6.09 8.41
CA ASP A 235 -16.37 -7.34 9.13
C ASP A 235 -15.32 -8.38 8.74
N ARG A 236 -14.91 -9.20 9.72
CA ARG A 236 -14.01 -10.34 9.52
C ARG A 236 -14.52 -11.51 10.34
N SER A 237 -14.55 -12.69 9.72
CA SER A 237 -14.95 -13.92 10.40
C SER A 237 -14.11 -14.15 11.66
N GLY A 238 -14.77 -14.39 12.79
CA GLY A 238 -14.13 -14.60 14.09
C GLY A 238 -13.56 -13.33 14.74
N SER A 239 -13.97 -12.13 14.32
CA SER A 239 -13.56 -10.86 14.94
C SER A 239 -14.75 -9.91 15.11
N ALA A 240 -14.60 -8.92 15.99
CA ALA A 240 -15.57 -7.85 16.13
C ALA A 240 -15.58 -6.95 14.88
N SER A 241 -16.75 -6.37 14.56
CA SER A 241 -16.90 -5.41 13.47
C SER A 241 -16.12 -4.12 13.76
N LEU A 242 -15.53 -3.53 12.73
CA LEU A 242 -14.84 -2.24 12.79
C LEU A 242 -15.79 -1.14 12.32
N GLY A 243 -16.29 -0.34 13.25
CA GLY A 243 -17.22 0.76 12.96
C GLY A 243 -16.51 2.06 12.58
N PHE A 244 -17.02 2.72 11.54
CA PHE A 244 -16.53 4.03 11.09
C PHE A 244 -17.45 5.15 11.60
N ASP A 245 -17.63 5.19 12.92
CA ASP A 245 -18.50 6.16 13.56
C ASP A 245 -17.83 7.53 13.68
N ASN A 246 -18.60 8.58 13.40
CA ASN A 246 -18.19 9.97 13.54
C ASN A 246 -16.90 10.34 12.79
N VAL A 247 -16.52 9.61 11.75
CA VAL A 247 -15.34 9.92 10.92
C VAL A 247 -15.65 11.14 10.07
N VAL A 248 -14.93 12.23 10.32
CA VAL A 248 -15.06 13.50 9.61
C VAL A 248 -14.20 13.46 8.35
N ILE A 249 -14.74 13.96 7.24
CA ILE A 249 -13.97 14.20 6.01
C ILE A 249 -13.61 15.69 5.93
N ASN A 250 -12.32 15.98 5.81
CA ASN A 250 -11.81 17.34 5.68
C ASN A 250 -11.68 17.74 4.20
N HIS A 251 -11.65 19.06 3.96
CA HIS A 251 -11.55 19.61 2.60
C HIS A 251 -10.29 19.17 1.84
N ASN A 252 -9.20 18.89 2.54
CA ASN A 252 -7.93 18.46 1.99
C ASN A 252 -7.83 16.94 1.79
N GLY A 253 -8.97 16.23 1.75
CA GLY A 253 -9.05 14.79 1.54
C GLY A 253 -8.56 13.92 2.70
N THR A 254 -8.09 14.49 3.80
CA THR A 254 -7.88 13.72 5.03
C THR A 254 -9.22 13.35 5.64
N PHE A 255 -9.28 12.22 6.33
CA PHE A 255 -10.42 11.87 7.15
C PHE A 255 -9.98 11.22 8.45
N GLY A 256 -10.82 11.31 9.48
CA GLY A 256 -10.54 10.68 10.76
C GLY A 256 -11.49 11.08 11.86
N ASN A 257 -11.25 10.52 13.04
CA ASN A 257 -11.88 10.94 14.29
C ASN A 257 -10.81 11.02 15.39
N ALA A 258 -11.16 11.57 16.55
CA ALA A 258 -10.21 11.75 17.65
C ALA A 258 -9.75 10.45 18.32
N GLY A 259 -10.35 9.30 17.96
CA GLY A 259 -10.07 8.02 18.61
C GLY A 259 -9.22 7.11 17.73
N ASN A 260 -9.86 6.53 16.72
CA ASN A 260 -9.44 5.25 16.18
C ASN A 260 -9.13 5.29 14.68
N VAL A 261 -9.70 6.24 13.93
CA VAL A 261 -9.63 6.25 12.46
C VAL A 261 -8.83 7.44 11.96
N SER A 262 -7.94 7.18 11.01
CA SER A 262 -7.22 8.21 10.25
C SER A 262 -6.92 7.72 8.84
N GLY A 263 -7.03 8.57 7.84
CA GLY A 263 -6.70 8.22 6.46
C GLY A 263 -6.75 9.38 5.47
N GLN A 264 -6.63 9.05 4.19
CA GLN A 264 -6.55 10.00 3.08
C GLN A 264 -7.34 9.47 1.88
N PHE A 265 -8.05 10.38 1.20
CA PHE A 265 -8.60 10.17 -0.14
C PHE A 265 -7.54 10.48 -1.20
N TYR A 266 -7.54 9.72 -2.30
CA TYR A 266 -6.60 9.83 -3.41
C TYR A 266 -7.34 9.91 -4.74
N ASN A 267 -6.66 10.41 -5.77
CA ASN A 267 -7.14 10.46 -7.15
C ASN A 267 -8.53 11.12 -7.27
N ASN A 268 -8.68 12.34 -6.71
CA ASN A 268 -9.96 13.05 -6.67
C ASN A 268 -11.09 12.23 -6.01
N ALA A 269 -10.78 11.66 -4.84
CA ALA A 269 -11.61 10.73 -4.09
C ALA A 269 -12.02 9.45 -4.87
N GLY A 270 -11.26 9.04 -5.89
CA GLY A 270 -11.43 7.74 -6.56
C GLY A 270 -10.94 6.56 -5.73
N ALA A 271 -10.08 6.79 -4.75
CA ALA A 271 -9.57 5.78 -3.82
C ALA A 271 -9.45 6.35 -2.40
N LEU A 272 -9.40 5.47 -1.41
CA LEU A 272 -9.06 5.82 -0.02
C LEU A 272 -8.16 4.76 0.60
N ALA A 273 -7.36 5.18 1.58
CA ALA A 273 -6.64 4.28 2.47
C ALA A 273 -6.47 4.92 3.85
N GLY A 274 -6.30 4.08 4.87
CA GLY A 274 -6.19 4.55 6.25
C GLY A 274 -5.89 3.45 7.24
N ILE A 275 -6.00 3.81 8.52
CA ILE A 275 -5.76 2.96 9.68
C ILE A 275 -6.94 3.06 10.63
N HIS A 276 -7.32 1.92 11.19
CA HIS A 276 -8.27 1.79 12.28
C HIS A 276 -7.57 1.16 13.50
N ARG A 277 -7.46 1.90 14.60
CA ARG A 277 -6.95 1.42 15.90
C ARG A 277 -8.09 0.73 16.65
N ALA A 278 -8.24 -0.57 16.45
CA ALA A 278 -9.43 -1.33 16.85
C ALA A 278 -9.44 -1.82 18.31
N GLY A 279 -8.33 -1.70 19.03
CA GLY A 279 -8.19 -2.27 20.37
C GLY A 279 -7.11 -1.60 21.22
N ALA A 280 -6.68 -2.29 22.27
CA ALA A 280 -5.79 -1.73 23.29
C ALA A 280 -4.31 -1.72 22.90
N GLY A 281 -3.94 -2.42 21.83
CA GLY A 281 -2.55 -2.54 21.41
C GLY A 281 -2.36 -2.73 19.92
N VAL A 282 -1.10 -2.66 19.50
CA VAL A 282 -0.69 -2.72 18.10
C VAL A 282 -1.11 -4.01 17.40
N GLN A 283 -1.46 -5.07 18.12
CA GLN A 283 -1.94 -6.31 17.53
C GLN A 283 -3.34 -6.18 16.91
N ASP A 284 -4.14 -5.22 17.38
CA ASP A 284 -5.53 -5.00 16.96
C ASP A 284 -5.64 -3.99 15.82
N ASP A 285 -4.60 -3.18 15.60
CA ASP A 285 -4.60 -2.16 14.54
C ASP A 285 -4.81 -2.78 13.15
N VAL A 286 -5.58 -2.11 12.31
CA VAL A 286 -5.93 -2.55 10.96
C VAL A 286 -5.58 -1.46 9.95
N ALA A 287 -4.82 -1.80 8.90
CA ALA A 287 -4.69 -0.93 7.73
C ALA A 287 -5.79 -1.29 6.73
N PHE A 288 -6.41 -0.30 6.09
CA PHE A 288 -7.46 -0.55 5.11
C PHE A 288 -7.31 0.32 3.87
N GLY A 289 -7.90 -0.13 2.77
CA GLY A 289 -7.98 0.63 1.52
C GLY A 289 -9.10 0.12 0.62
N GLY A 290 -9.57 1.00 -0.26
CA GLY A 290 -10.65 0.69 -1.19
C GLY A 290 -10.76 1.68 -2.34
N ALA A 291 -11.27 1.19 -3.46
CA ALA A 291 -11.61 1.99 -4.63
C ALA A 291 -13.08 2.39 -4.58
N ARG A 292 -13.42 3.52 -5.21
CA ARG A 292 -14.82 3.94 -5.38
C ARG A 292 -15.50 3.03 -6.40
N GLN A 293 -16.75 2.65 -6.11
CA GLN A 293 -17.66 1.97 -7.04
C GLN A 293 -18.00 2.82 -8.27
#